data_AF-A0A6L4AF03-F1
#
_entry.id   AF-A0A6L4AF03-F1
#
_cell.length_a   1.000
_cell.length_b   1.000
_cell.length_c   1.000
_cell.angle_alpha   90.00
_cell.angle_beta   90.00
_cell.angle_gamma   90.00
#
_symmetry.space_group_name_H-M   'P 1'
#
loop_
_entity.id
_entity.type
_entity.pdbx_description
1 polymer ?
#
loop_
_entity_poly.entity_id
_entity_poly.type
_entity_poly.pdbx_seq_one_letter_code
_entity_poly.pdbx_strand_id
1 'polypeptide(L)'
;MNVSCPHCGKQLKLGEKIESSLAALAPGQQLRVRCIQCEKPFGIDAAAAGKKPVSAVQKKAAVRPPDPPDISWLKEGVFEEEEAVEEVPRALVLMADMPARGWVVGDLEKLGYKVDLANSAEDAVTRMQFVNFASVILHSGFEKEGIEGDFHRFMRAMSMNKRRYIFYVLVGREFKTLYDLQALAYSANLVVNDEDIPHFSLLLRKTIPEYEALFGPLMEELRLAGK
;
A
#
# COMPACT_ATOMS: atom_id res chain seq x y z
N MET A 1 -49.18 3.41 -35.18
CA MET A 1 -49.09 2.23 -34.28
C MET A 1 -47.77 2.30 -33.54
N ASN A 2 -47.76 2.08 -32.21
CA ASN A 2 -46.52 2.09 -31.43
C ASN A 2 -46.07 0.65 -31.16
N VAL A 3 -44.86 0.30 -31.60
CA VAL A 3 -44.26 -1.02 -31.34
C VAL A 3 -43.02 -0.83 -30.49
N SER A 4 -42.90 -1.63 -29.43
CA SER A 4 -41.72 -1.62 -28.57
C SER A 4 -40.60 -2.45 -29.21
N CYS A 5 -39.41 -1.88 -29.33
CA CYS A 5 -38.26 -2.63 -29.81
C CYS A 5 -37.81 -3.64 -28.74
N PRO A 6 -37.68 -4.94 -29.05
CA PRO A 6 -37.26 -5.96 -28.07
C PRO A 6 -35.79 -5.81 -27.63
N HIS A 7 -34.98 -5.06 -28.37
CA HIS A 7 -33.56 -4.87 -28.05
C HIS A 7 -33.25 -3.66 -27.17
N CYS A 8 -34.02 -2.58 -27.30
CA CYS A 8 -33.79 -1.35 -26.52
C CYS A 8 -34.98 -0.91 -25.67
N GLY A 9 -36.12 -1.62 -25.76
CA GLY A 9 -37.33 -1.36 -24.96
C GLY A 9 -38.05 -0.05 -25.27
N LYS A 10 -37.54 0.76 -26.22
CA LYS A 10 -38.14 2.06 -26.58
C LYS A 10 -39.29 1.88 -27.58
N GLN A 11 -40.34 2.68 -27.40
CA GLN A 11 -41.51 2.71 -28.28
C GLN A 11 -41.19 3.46 -29.58
N LEU A 12 -41.41 2.80 -30.71
CA LEU A 12 -41.25 3.35 -32.03
C LEU A 12 -42.63 3.63 -32.62
N LYS A 13 -42.87 4.87 -33.09
CA LYS A 13 -44.02 5.18 -33.94
C LYS A 13 -43.73 4.67 -35.35
N LEU A 14 -44.49 3.69 -35.80
CA LEU A 14 -44.46 3.25 -37.20
C LEU A 14 -45.24 4.24 -38.06
N GLY A 15 -44.75 4.52 -39.27
CA GLY A 15 -45.42 5.38 -40.25
C GLY A 15 -46.43 4.60 -41.11
N GLU A 16 -47.37 5.32 -41.74
CA GLU A 16 -48.54 4.77 -42.43
C GLU A 16 -48.21 3.69 -43.49
N LYS A 17 -47.06 3.81 -44.18
CA LYS A 17 -46.62 2.81 -45.19
C LYS A 17 -46.27 1.45 -44.60
N ILE A 18 -45.72 1.42 -43.39
CA ILE A 18 -45.34 0.17 -42.71
C ILE A 18 -46.60 -0.50 -42.14
N GLU A 19 -47.61 0.29 -41.79
CA GLU A 19 -48.91 -0.19 -41.30
C GLU A 19 -49.72 -0.90 -42.38
N SER A 20 -49.76 -0.34 -43.60
CA SER A 20 -50.44 -0.99 -44.73
C SER A 20 -49.80 -2.34 -45.11
N SER A 21 -48.47 -2.44 -45.01
CA SER A 21 -47.76 -3.69 -45.27
C SER A 21 -47.96 -4.73 -44.17
N LEU A 22 -48.13 -4.30 -42.92
CA LEU A 22 -48.47 -5.16 -41.78
C LEU A 22 -49.90 -5.73 -41.85
N ALA A 23 -50.85 -4.99 -42.41
CA ALA A 23 -52.23 -5.46 -42.61
C ALA A 23 -52.37 -6.48 -43.75
N ALA A 24 -51.45 -6.47 -44.72
CA ALA A 24 -51.46 -7.38 -45.88
C ALA A 24 -50.71 -8.71 -45.65
N LEU A 25 -50.15 -8.93 -44.46
CA LEU A 25 -49.35 -10.12 -44.13
C LEU A 25 -50.22 -11.30 -43.66
N ALA A 26 -49.92 -12.50 -44.15
CA ALA A 26 -50.59 -13.74 -43.76
C ALA A 26 -50.21 -14.15 -42.31
N PRO A 27 -51.05 -14.93 -41.60
CA PRO A 27 -50.78 -15.35 -40.23
C PRO A 27 -49.47 -16.16 -40.14
N GLY A 28 -48.44 -15.60 -39.50
CA GLY A 28 -47.15 -16.26 -39.28
C GLY A 28 -45.94 -15.67 -40.03
N GLN A 29 -46.11 -14.62 -40.85
CA GLN A 29 -44.99 -13.88 -41.45
C GLN A 29 -44.65 -12.60 -40.68
N GLN A 30 -43.35 -12.38 -40.46
CA GLN A 30 -42.82 -11.20 -39.77
C GLN A 30 -42.19 -10.21 -40.73
N LEU A 31 -42.53 -8.92 -40.59
CA LEU A 31 -41.87 -7.84 -41.33
C LEU A 31 -40.62 -7.38 -40.57
N ARG A 32 -39.44 -7.47 -41.20
CA ARG A 32 -38.18 -7.01 -40.59
C ARG A 32 -38.04 -5.50 -40.71
N VAL A 33 -38.05 -4.80 -39.57
CA VAL A 33 -37.87 -3.35 -39.48
C VAL A 33 -36.61 -3.02 -38.68
N ARG A 34 -35.85 -2.02 -39.12
CA ARG A 34 -34.64 -1.55 -38.43
C ARG A 34 -35.02 -0.49 -37.38
N CYS A 35 -34.58 -0.67 -36.14
CA CYS A 35 -34.81 0.32 -35.08
C CYS A 35 -33.98 1.59 -35.33
N ILE A 36 -34.59 2.78 -35.29
CA ILE A 36 -33.87 4.06 -35.43
C ILE A 36 -32.99 4.42 -34.23
N GLN A 37 -33.16 3.74 -33.09
CA GLN A 37 -32.46 4.04 -31.84
C GLN A 37 -31.27 3.12 -31.56
N CYS A 38 -31.36 1.86 -32.01
CA CYS A 38 -30.30 0.87 -31.77
C CYS A 38 -29.82 0.18 -33.05
N GLU A 39 -30.31 0.61 -34.22
CA GLU A 39 -29.95 0.17 -35.58
C GLU A 39 -30.07 -1.34 -35.88
N LYS A 40 -30.50 -2.13 -34.90
CA LYS A 40 -30.71 -3.57 -35.01
C LYS A 40 -32.06 -3.88 -35.70
N PRO A 41 -32.09 -4.78 -36.68
CA PRO A 41 -33.33 -5.24 -37.31
C PRO A 41 -34.08 -6.21 -36.39
N PHE A 42 -35.40 -6.07 -36.30
CA PHE A 42 -36.28 -7.00 -35.58
C PHE A 42 -37.58 -7.25 -36.37
N GLY A 43 -38.18 -8.43 -36.19
CA GLY A 43 -39.43 -8.82 -36.85
C GLY A 43 -40.66 -8.29 -36.11
N ILE A 44 -41.65 -7.81 -36.85
CA ILE A 44 -42.95 -7.37 -36.33
C ILE A 44 -44.05 -8.22 -36.98
N ASP A 45 -44.92 -8.81 -36.15
CA ASP A 45 -46.08 -9.61 -36.58
C ASP A 45 -47.39 -8.84 -36.38
N ALA A 46 -48.40 -9.17 -37.18
CA ALA A 46 -49.75 -8.57 -37.09
C ALA A 46 -50.43 -8.77 -35.71
N ALA A 47 -49.96 -9.74 -34.90
CA ALA A 47 -50.46 -10.00 -33.55
C ALA A 47 -49.88 -9.06 -32.46
N ALA A 48 -48.96 -8.15 -32.81
CA ALA A 48 -48.34 -7.22 -31.85
C ALA A 48 -49.20 -5.97 -31.55
N ALA A 49 -50.37 -5.85 -32.18
CA ALA A 49 -51.32 -4.77 -31.95
C ALA A 49 -52.35 -5.15 -30.88
N GLY A 50 -52.21 -4.60 -29.67
CA GLY A 50 -53.34 -4.45 -28.75
C GLY A 50 -53.34 -5.28 -27.46
N LYS A 51 -52.27 -6.00 -27.10
CA LYS A 51 -52.17 -6.54 -25.74
C LYS A 51 -51.74 -5.43 -24.77
N LYS A 52 -52.71 -4.89 -24.02
CA LYS A 52 -52.49 -4.28 -22.70
C LYS A 52 -51.56 -5.19 -21.88
N PRO A 53 -50.71 -4.64 -21.01
CA PRO A 53 -49.75 -5.43 -20.26
C PRO A 53 -50.54 -6.45 -19.45
N VAL A 54 -50.54 -7.71 -19.89
CA VAL A 54 -50.83 -8.80 -18.98
C VAL A 54 -49.71 -8.66 -17.98
N SER A 55 -50.09 -8.38 -16.74
CA SER A 55 -49.26 -8.53 -15.57
C SER A 55 -48.72 -9.95 -15.63
N ALA A 56 -47.62 -10.13 -16.36
CA ALA A 56 -46.63 -11.11 -16.00
C ALA A 56 -46.38 -10.74 -14.55
N VAL A 57 -46.92 -11.57 -13.65
CA VAL A 57 -46.41 -11.66 -12.30
C VAL A 57 -44.93 -11.58 -12.50
N GLN A 58 -44.38 -10.42 -12.14
CA GLN A 58 -42.98 -10.33 -11.88
C GLN A 58 -42.86 -11.38 -10.77
N LYS A 59 -42.48 -12.61 -11.14
CA LYS A 59 -41.27 -13.14 -10.55
C LYS A 59 -40.32 -11.99 -10.80
N LYS A 60 -40.26 -11.06 -9.84
CA LYS A 60 -39.04 -10.35 -9.55
C LYS A 60 -38.04 -11.47 -9.77
N ALA A 61 -37.22 -11.37 -10.80
CA ALA A 61 -35.95 -12.02 -10.71
C ALA A 61 -35.38 -11.35 -9.46
N ALA A 62 -35.73 -11.91 -8.30
CA ALA A 62 -35.13 -11.62 -7.04
C ALA A 62 -33.70 -11.89 -7.44
N VAL A 63 -32.94 -10.80 -7.57
CA VAL A 63 -31.51 -10.86 -7.80
C VAL A 63 -31.08 -11.96 -6.87
N ARG A 64 -30.73 -13.13 -7.42
CA ARG A 64 -30.39 -14.25 -6.56
C ARG A 64 -29.19 -13.70 -5.83
N PRO A 65 -29.30 -13.46 -4.50
CA PRO A 65 -28.15 -12.99 -3.80
C PRO A 65 -27.04 -14.00 -4.11
N PRO A 66 -25.80 -13.53 -4.33
CA PRO A 66 -24.69 -14.44 -4.44
C PRO A 66 -24.79 -15.44 -3.28
N ASP A 67 -24.43 -16.69 -3.56
CA ASP A 67 -24.46 -17.72 -2.54
C ASP A 67 -23.70 -17.20 -1.30
N PRO A 68 -24.21 -17.48 -0.09
CA PRO A 68 -23.58 -16.99 1.12
C PRO A 68 -22.10 -17.41 1.11
N PRO A 69 -21.20 -16.50 1.51
CA PRO A 69 -19.78 -16.81 1.56
C PRO A 69 -19.56 -18.06 2.40
N ASP A 70 -18.59 -18.89 2.00
CA ASP A 70 -18.25 -20.09 2.76
C ASP A 70 -17.74 -19.69 4.14
N ILE A 71 -18.38 -20.23 5.18
CA ILE A 71 -18.06 -20.01 6.60
C ILE A 71 -17.43 -21.26 7.23
N SER A 72 -17.00 -22.22 6.42
CA SER A 72 -16.25 -23.41 6.84
C SER A 72 -15.09 -23.05 7.77
N TRP A 73 -14.33 -22.00 7.43
CA TRP A 73 -13.22 -21.45 8.22
C TRP A 73 -13.61 -21.07 9.66
N LEU A 74 -14.84 -20.59 9.90
CA LEU A 74 -15.32 -20.20 11.23
C LEU A 74 -15.50 -21.42 12.15
N LYS A 75 -15.79 -22.59 11.58
CA LYS A 75 -15.93 -23.85 12.31
C LYS A 75 -14.60 -24.58 12.46
N GLU A 76 -13.71 -24.41 11.49
CA GLU A 76 -12.37 -24.98 11.50
C GLU A 76 -11.40 -24.18 12.37
N GLY A 77 -11.75 -22.95 12.76
CA GLY A 77 -10.91 -22.07 13.58
C GLY A 77 -9.66 -21.59 12.86
N VAL A 78 -9.58 -21.81 11.54
CA VAL A 78 -8.46 -21.41 10.70
C VAL A 78 -8.85 -20.10 10.02
N PHE A 79 -8.48 -19.00 10.66
CA PHE A 79 -8.37 -17.72 9.99
C PHE A 79 -6.92 -17.63 9.54
N GLU A 80 -6.66 -17.75 8.23
CA GLU A 80 -5.44 -17.15 7.68
C GLU A 80 -5.69 -15.65 7.75
N GLU A 81 -5.31 -15.04 8.87
CA GLU A 81 -4.89 -13.66 8.87
C GLU A 81 -3.85 -13.59 7.74
N GLU A 82 -4.23 -13.04 6.58
CA GLU A 82 -3.29 -12.18 5.88
C GLU A 82 -3.00 -11.08 6.89
N GLU A 83 -2.07 -11.38 7.79
CA GLU A 83 -1.39 -10.44 8.64
C GLU A 83 -0.80 -9.50 7.59
N ALA A 84 -1.53 -8.43 7.29
CA ALA A 84 -0.91 -7.19 6.87
C ALA A 84 -0.02 -6.86 8.05
N VAL A 85 1.17 -7.48 8.07
CA VAL A 85 2.24 -7.18 8.99
C VAL A 85 2.45 -5.71 8.73
N GLU A 86 1.84 -4.85 9.55
CA GLU A 86 2.35 -3.51 9.71
C GLU A 86 3.83 -3.76 9.98
N GLU A 87 4.69 -3.47 9.00
CA GLU A 87 6.11 -3.76 9.10
C GLU A 87 6.64 -2.90 10.23
N VAL A 88 6.59 -3.43 11.45
CA VAL A 88 7.05 -2.73 12.64
C VAL A 88 8.50 -2.37 12.36
N PRO A 89 8.84 -1.07 12.30
CA PRO A 89 10.14 -0.65 11.82
C PRO A 89 11.19 -1.22 12.77
N ARG A 90 12.24 -1.82 12.20
CA ARG A 90 13.30 -2.40 13.01
C ARG A 90 14.43 -1.41 13.23
N ALA A 91 14.98 -1.41 14.43
CA ALA A 91 16.18 -0.66 14.78
C ALA A 91 17.31 -1.62 15.16
N LEU A 92 18.51 -1.39 14.63
CA LEU A 92 19.71 -2.13 15.02
C LEU A 92 20.55 -1.27 15.97
N VAL A 93 20.90 -1.81 17.14
CA VAL A 93 21.69 -1.10 18.15
C VAL A 93 23.01 -1.82 18.38
N LEU A 94 24.11 -1.10 18.12
CA LEU A 94 25.48 -1.52 18.32
C LEU A 94 26.09 -0.68 19.44
N MET A 95 25.91 -1.16 20.68
CA MET A 95 26.43 -0.51 21.88
C MET A 95 26.99 -1.58 22.82
N ALA A 96 28.09 -1.25 23.50
CA ALA A 96 28.63 -2.09 24.56
C ALA A 96 27.60 -2.31 25.69
N ASP A 97 27.83 -3.30 26.55
CA ASP A 97 26.99 -3.51 27.72
C ASP A 97 27.25 -2.42 28.78
N MET A 98 26.57 -1.30 28.60
CA MET A 98 26.63 -0.12 29.45
C MET A 98 25.22 0.35 29.81
N PRO A 99 25.01 1.03 30.94
CA PRO A 99 23.68 1.48 31.38
C PRO A 99 22.94 2.28 30.30
N ALA A 100 23.66 3.13 29.55
CA ALA A 100 23.10 3.96 28.50
C ALA A 100 22.41 3.15 27.37
N ARG A 101 22.85 1.90 27.12
CA ARG A 101 22.24 1.01 26.13
C ARG A 101 20.76 0.75 26.44
N GLY A 102 20.42 0.54 27.72
CA GLY A 102 19.04 0.31 28.14
C GLY A 102 18.13 1.52 27.89
N TRP A 103 18.68 2.73 27.97
CA TRP A 103 17.94 3.97 27.73
C TRP A 103 17.65 4.12 26.24
N VAL A 104 18.65 3.88 25.39
CA VAL A 104 18.51 3.89 23.93
C VAL A 104 17.50 2.85 23.46
N VAL A 105 17.60 1.61 23.94
CA VAL A 105 16.64 0.54 23.59
C VAL A 105 15.23 0.92 24.01
N GLY A 106 15.03 1.30 25.28
CA GLY A 106 13.70 1.66 25.79
C GLY A 106 13.11 2.89 25.10
N ASP A 107 13.93 3.84 24.65
CA ASP A 107 13.46 5.01 23.90
C ASP A 107 13.06 4.67 22.46
N LEU A 108 13.78 3.76 21.79
CA LEU A 108 13.40 3.25 20.47
C LEU A 108 12.10 2.42 20.54
N GLU A 109 11.95 1.57 21.54
CA GLU A 109 10.73 0.78 21.75
C GLU A 109 9.51 1.66 21.98
N LYS A 110 9.65 2.75 22.77
CA LYS A 110 8.57 3.75 22.95
C LYS A 110 8.17 4.46 21.66
N LEU A 111 9.08 4.54 20.69
CA LEU A 111 8.81 5.10 19.36
C LEU A 111 8.23 4.07 18.39
N GLY A 112 7.98 2.84 18.84
CA GLY A 112 7.38 1.77 18.05
C GLY A 112 8.37 0.92 17.26
N TYR A 113 9.67 1.04 17.54
CA TYR A 113 10.67 0.19 16.89
C TYR A 113 10.77 -1.19 17.55
N LYS A 114 10.95 -2.23 16.73
CA LYS A 114 11.47 -3.51 17.21
C LYS A 114 13.00 -3.44 17.21
N VAL A 115 13.60 -3.49 18.40
CA VAL A 115 15.04 -3.30 18.57
C VAL A 115 15.79 -4.64 18.54
N ASP A 116 16.76 -4.74 17.63
CA ASP A 116 17.71 -5.84 17.57
C ASP A 116 19.08 -5.37 18.11
N LEU A 117 19.64 -6.11 19.07
CA LEU A 117 20.99 -5.88 19.59
C LEU A 117 22.01 -6.71 18.81
N ALA A 118 23.09 -6.06 18.36
CA ALA A 118 24.22 -6.75 17.74
C ALA A 118 25.23 -7.20 18.79
N ASN A 119 25.77 -8.41 18.60
CA ASN A 119 26.83 -8.93 19.48
C ASN A 119 28.24 -8.56 18.98
N SER A 120 28.39 -8.30 17.68
CA SER A 120 29.64 -7.88 17.04
C SER A 120 29.35 -7.07 15.78
N ALA A 121 30.37 -6.39 15.24
CA ALA A 121 30.28 -5.71 13.95
C ALA A 121 29.95 -6.69 12.81
N GLU A 122 30.54 -7.88 12.81
CA GLU A 122 30.28 -8.93 11.81
C GLU A 122 28.84 -9.44 11.85
N ASP A 123 28.29 -9.67 13.06
CA ASP A 123 26.89 -10.05 13.27
C ASP A 123 25.95 -8.94 12.76
N ALA A 124 26.25 -7.69 13.08
CA ALA A 124 25.48 -6.54 12.59
C ALA A 124 25.47 -6.45 11.06
N VAL A 125 26.64 -6.53 10.42
CA VAL A 125 26.77 -6.53 8.95
C VAL A 125 25.95 -7.67 8.35
N THR A 126 26.05 -8.87 8.91
CA THR A 126 25.32 -10.05 8.44
C THR A 126 23.81 -9.82 8.53
N ARG A 127 23.30 -9.31 9.66
CA ARG A 127 21.86 -9.01 9.82
C ARG A 127 21.38 -7.97 8.82
N MET A 128 22.16 -6.92 8.57
CA MET A 128 21.82 -5.89 7.58
C MET A 128 21.73 -6.41 6.13
N GLN A 129 22.27 -7.60 5.83
CA GLN A 129 22.11 -8.22 4.52
C GLN A 129 20.72 -8.84 4.33
N PHE A 130 20.08 -9.29 5.42
CA PHE A 130 18.80 -10.03 5.38
C PHE A 130 17.63 -9.26 5.98
N VAL A 131 17.91 -8.21 6.76
CA VAL A 131 16.91 -7.42 7.48
C VAL A 131 17.04 -5.95 7.09
N ASN A 132 15.93 -5.34 6.71
CA ASN A 132 15.85 -3.90 6.51
C ASN A 132 15.66 -3.22 7.87
N PHE A 133 16.64 -2.41 8.25
CA PHE A 133 16.55 -1.59 9.46
C PHE A 133 16.21 -0.16 9.06
N ALA A 134 15.12 0.37 9.60
CA ALA A 134 14.74 1.76 9.41
C ALA A 134 15.63 2.71 10.24
N SER A 135 16.24 2.21 11.32
CA SER A 135 17.22 2.96 12.11
C SER A 135 18.39 2.10 12.55
N VAL A 136 19.58 2.70 12.60
CA VAL A 136 20.80 2.04 13.07
C VAL A 136 21.51 2.99 14.03
N ILE A 137 21.84 2.50 15.23
CA ILE A 137 22.54 3.26 16.27
C ILE A 137 23.90 2.60 16.49
N LEU A 138 24.98 3.32 16.23
CA LEU A 138 26.34 2.89 16.51
C LEU A 138 26.96 3.77 17.59
N HIS A 139 27.37 3.18 18.69
CA HIS A 139 28.20 3.85 19.68
C HIS A 139 29.69 3.70 19.34
N SER A 140 30.47 4.78 19.45
CA SER A 140 31.89 4.79 19.08
C SER A 140 32.69 3.75 19.85
N GLY A 141 32.41 3.58 21.15
CA GLY A 141 33.02 2.52 21.97
C GLY A 141 32.56 1.08 21.72
N PHE A 142 31.77 0.78 20.68
CA PHE A 142 31.35 -0.60 20.37
C PHE A 142 32.50 -1.42 19.76
N GLU A 143 33.26 -0.82 18.85
CA GLU A 143 34.48 -1.40 18.27
C GLU A 143 35.72 -0.74 18.91
N LYS A 144 36.85 -1.45 18.96
CA LYS A 144 38.08 -0.90 19.59
C LYS A 144 38.65 0.27 18.79
N GLU A 145 38.43 0.23 17.48
CA GLU A 145 38.85 1.19 16.47
C GLU A 145 37.94 2.44 16.45
N GLY A 146 36.89 2.47 17.28
CA GLY A 146 36.01 3.62 17.37
C GLY A 146 35.15 3.80 16.12
N ILE A 147 35.06 5.05 15.70
CA ILE A 147 34.43 5.47 14.43
C ILE A 147 35.14 4.94 13.17
N GLU A 148 36.40 4.51 13.26
CA GLU A 148 37.11 3.86 12.14
C GLU A 148 36.87 2.33 12.08
N GLY A 149 35.97 1.82 12.92
CA GLY A 149 35.54 0.42 12.96
C GLY A 149 34.98 -0.11 11.63
N ASP A 150 34.90 -1.43 11.55
CA ASP A 150 34.45 -2.14 10.36
C ASP A 150 32.97 -1.83 10.06
N PHE A 151 32.12 -1.72 11.09
CA PHE A 151 30.70 -1.46 10.89
C PHE A 151 30.45 -0.05 10.35
N HIS A 152 31.14 0.96 10.88
CA HIS A 152 31.02 2.32 10.36
C HIS A 152 31.51 2.42 8.91
N ARG A 153 32.64 1.76 8.59
CA ARG A 153 33.14 1.68 7.21
C ARG A 153 32.15 0.99 6.27
N PHE A 154 31.50 -0.09 6.72
CA PHE A 154 30.42 -0.73 6.00
C PHE A 154 29.25 0.23 5.72
N MET A 155 28.78 0.95 6.73
CA MET A 155 27.72 1.95 6.58
C MET A 155 28.10 3.06 5.58
N ARG A 156 29.37 3.50 5.60
CA ARG A 156 29.89 4.51 4.65
C ARG A 156 29.97 4.00 3.22
N ALA A 157 30.28 2.71 3.03
CA ALA A 157 30.39 2.08 1.71
C ALA A 157 29.05 1.59 1.14
N MET A 158 27.98 1.60 1.92
CA MET A 158 26.66 1.16 1.49
C MET A 158 26.12 1.99 0.32
N SER A 159 25.45 1.32 -0.63
CA SER A 159 24.85 2.00 -1.79
C SER A 159 23.76 2.98 -1.34
N MET A 160 23.67 4.11 -2.05
CA MET A 160 22.70 5.17 -1.70
C MET A 160 21.25 4.70 -1.77
N ASN A 161 20.94 3.71 -2.61
CA ASN A 161 19.58 3.16 -2.72
C ASN A 161 19.12 2.50 -1.42
N LYS A 162 20.01 1.82 -0.68
CA LYS A 162 19.65 1.25 0.62
C LYS A 162 19.82 2.26 1.74
N ARG A 163 20.94 2.99 1.75
CA ARG A 163 21.33 3.88 2.85
C ARG A 163 20.30 4.98 3.13
N ARG A 164 19.61 5.51 2.11
CA ARG A 164 18.61 6.58 2.28
C ARG A 164 17.38 6.15 3.10
N TYR A 165 17.10 4.86 3.18
CA TYR A 165 16.00 4.34 4.00
C TYR A 165 16.42 4.06 5.45
N ILE A 166 17.66 4.38 5.83
CA ILE A 166 18.20 4.11 7.16
C ILE A 166 18.47 5.44 7.86
N PHE A 167 17.83 5.65 9.01
CA PHE A 167 18.17 6.73 9.93
C PHE A 167 19.36 6.30 10.80
N TYR A 168 20.56 6.68 10.38
CA TYR A 168 21.83 6.30 11.00
C TYR A 168 22.29 7.31 12.05
N VAL A 169 22.45 6.84 13.28
CA VAL A 169 22.83 7.64 14.45
C VAL A 169 24.17 7.18 15.00
N LEU A 170 25.06 8.14 15.23
CA LEU A 170 26.33 7.93 15.91
C LEU A 170 26.26 8.46 17.35
N VAL A 171 26.72 7.67 18.31
CA VAL A 171 26.71 8.02 19.73
C VAL A 171 28.13 7.91 20.30
N GLY A 172 28.54 8.82 21.17
CA GLY A 172 29.89 8.82 21.72
C GLY A 172 30.31 10.18 22.29
N ARG A 173 31.30 10.17 23.20
CA ARG A 173 31.79 11.38 23.89
C ARG A 173 32.41 12.42 22.98
N GLU A 174 32.93 12.01 21.82
CA GLU A 174 33.57 12.88 20.83
C GLU A 174 32.56 13.69 19.99
N PHE A 175 31.28 13.33 20.02
CA PHE A 175 30.25 13.96 19.21
C PHE A 175 29.65 15.17 19.90
N LYS A 176 29.29 16.16 19.11
CA LYS A 176 28.49 17.31 19.54
C LYS A 176 27.05 17.06 19.11
N THR A 177 26.16 16.86 20.07
CA THR A 177 24.75 16.54 19.82
C THR A 177 24.11 17.53 18.86
N LEU A 178 23.40 17.01 17.84
CA LEU A 178 22.75 17.79 16.78
C LEU A 178 23.71 18.65 15.93
N TYR A 179 25.01 18.32 15.90
CA TYR A 179 25.93 19.04 15.03
C TYR A 179 25.94 18.45 13.61
N ASP A 180 25.07 19.00 12.75
CA ASP A 180 24.80 18.48 11.40
C ASP A 180 26.06 18.36 10.51
N LEU A 181 27.00 19.32 10.60
CA LEU A 181 28.23 19.26 9.82
C LEU A 181 29.14 18.09 10.26
N GLN A 182 29.13 17.75 11.55
CA GLN A 182 29.85 16.57 12.04
C GLN A 182 29.14 15.29 11.61
N ALA A 183 27.82 15.23 11.70
CA ALA A 183 27.05 14.09 11.19
C ALA A 183 27.32 13.87 9.69
N LEU A 184 27.30 14.94 8.90
CA LEU A 184 27.61 14.90 7.46
C LEU A 184 29.03 14.38 7.19
N ALA A 185 30.03 14.84 7.95
CA ALA A 185 31.42 14.39 7.79
C ALA A 185 31.58 12.87 8.01
N TYR A 186 30.79 12.29 8.92
CA TYR A 186 30.73 10.85 9.15
C TYR A 186 29.66 10.13 8.31
N SER A 187 28.97 10.85 7.43
CA SER A 187 27.85 10.32 6.64
C SER A 187 26.75 9.70 7.51
N ALA A 188 26.50 10.27 8.68
CA ALA A 188 25.38 9.93 9.56
C ALA A 188 24.26 10.95 9.46
N ASN A 189 23.06 10.57 9.90
CA ASN A 189 21.91 11.46 9.97
C ASN A 189 21.91 12.27 11.27
N LEU A 190 22.46 11.70 12.33
CA LEU A 190 22.53 12.32 13.65
C LEU A 190 23.81 11.88 14.38
N VAL A 191 24.40 12.82 15.12
CA VAL A 191 25.46 12.55 16.09
C VAL A 191 24.97 12.97 17.48
N VAL A 192 25.25 12.17 18.51
CA VAL A 192 24.78 12.37 19.89
C VAL A 192 25.93 12.15 20.87
N ASN A 193 26.08 13.05 21.82
CA ASN A 193 27.01 12.89 22.93
C ASN A 193 26.46 11.93 23.99
N ASP A 194 27.34 11.18 24.65
CA ASP A 194 26.98 10.31 25.80
C ASP A 194 26.20 11.06 26.89
N GLU A 195 26.55 12.33 27.13
CA GLU A 195 25.90 13.18 28.15
C GLU A 195 24.42 13.43 27.87
N ASP A 196 24.00 13.36 26.60
CA ASP A 196 22.65 13.67 26.14
C ASP A 196 21.79 12.41 25.89
N ILE A 197 22.33 11.20 26.05
CA ILE A 197 21.58 9.94 25.94
C ILE A 197 20.33 9.90 26.85
N PRO A 198 20.34 10.47 28.08
CA PRO A 198 19.12 10.60 28.89
C PRO A 198 17.94 11.30 28.20
N HIS A 199 18.21 12.07 27.15
CA HIS A 199 17.23 12.80 26.36
C HIS A 199 17.03 12.22 24.95
N PHE A 200 17.50 11.00 24.68
CA PHE A 200 17.51 10.37 23.35
C PHE A 200 16.12 10.31 22.70
N SER A 201 15.10 9.91 23.46
CA SER A 201 13.67 10.00 23.09
C SER A 201 13.27 11.36 22.49
N LEU A 202 13.72 12.46 23.11
CA LEU A 202 13.37 13.82 22.67
C LEU A 202 14.12 14.18 21.39
N LEU A 203 15.40 13.80 21.30
CA LEU A 203 16.21 13.99 20.10
C LEU A 203 15.56 13.31 18.90
N LEU A 204 15.22 12.02 19.02
CA LEU A 204 14.61 11.25 17.93
C LEU A 204 13.26 11.83 17.47
N ARG A 205 12.39 12.23 18.41
CA ARG A 205 11.09 12.87 18.07
C ARG A 205 11.24 14.18 17.30
N LYS A 206 12.37 14.88 17.46
CA LYS A 206 12.66 16.09 16.69
C LYS A 206 13.29 15.74 15.33
N THR A 207 14.31 14.90 15.32
CA THR A 207 15.16 14.70 14.14
C THR A 207 14.57 13.76 13.11
N ILE A 208 13.75 12.78 13.51
CA ILE A 208 13.11 11.86 12.55
C ILE A 208 12.15 12.62 11.63
N PRO A 209 11.20 13.45 12.14
CA PRO A 209 10.34 14.25 11.27
C PRO A 209 11.10 15.24 10.38
N GLU A 210 12.19 15.84 10.88
CA GLU A 210 13.05 16.73 10.08
C GLU A 210 13.70 15.97 8.91
N TYR A 211 14.17 14.73 9.16
CA TYR A 211 14.73 13.87 8.14
C TYR A 211 13.68 13.43 7.10
N GLU A 212 12.50 13.01 7.56
CA GLU A 212 11.38 12.63 6.70
C GLU A 212 10.89 13.80 5.84
N ALA A 213 10.83 15.02 6.40
CA ALA A 213 10.46 16.21 5.63
C ALA A 213 11.50 16.52 4.54
N LEU A 214 12.79 16.32 4.83
CA LEU A 214 13.88 16.60 3.89
C LEU A 214 13.98 15.56 2.76
N PHE A 215 13.84 14.27 3.07
CA PHE A 215 14.08 13.18 2.12
C PHE A 215 12.83 12.42 1.68
N GLY A 216 11.72 12.54 2.41
CA GLY A 216 10.47 11.85 2.11
C GLY A 216 9.97 12.06 0.68
N PRO A 217 9.87 13.31 0.19
CA PRO A 217 9.48 13.57 -1.20
C PRO A 217 10.40 12.89 -2.22
N LEU A 218 11.71 12.90 -1.98
CA LEU A 218 12.68 12.23 -2.86
C LEU A 218 12.50 10.70 -2.84
N MET A 219 12.30 10.12 -1.65
CA MET A 219 12.11 8.68 -1.50
C MET A 219 10.82 8.21 -2.17
N GLU A 220 9.74 8.98 -2.07
CA GLU A 220 8.47 8.66 -2.72
C GLU A 220 8.60 8.67 -4.24
N GLU A 221 9.27 9.67 -4.81
CA GLU A 221 9.54 9.71 -6.27
C GLU A 221 10.41 8.54 -6.75
N LEU A 222 11.42 8.15 -5.96
CA LEU A 222 12.25 6.98 -6.27
C LEU A 222 11.44 5.68 -6.23
N ARG A 223 10.55 5.54 -5.23
CA ARG A 223 9.63 4.40 -5.10
C ARG A 223 8.70 4.31 -6.31
N LEU A 224 8.11 5.42 -6.74
CA LEU A 224 7.26 5.49 -7.95
C LEU A 224 8.03 5.16 -9.22
N ALA A 225 9.31 5.55 -9.29
CA ALA A 225 10.21 5.20 -10.40
C ALA A 225 10.73 3.76 -10.36
N GLY A 226 10.37 2.97 -9.34
CA GLY A 226 10.80 1.58 -9.16
C GLY A 226 12.30 1.43 -8.85
N LYS A 227 12.90 2.41 -8.15
CA LYS A 227 14.34 2.46 -7.82
C LYS A 227 14.65 2.38 -6.34
#